data_AF-A0A5N5WCY9-F1
#
_entry.id   AF-A0A5N5WCY9-F1
#
_cell.length_a   1.000
_cell.length_b   1.000
_cell.length_c   1.000
_cell.angle_alpha   90.00
_cell.angle_beta   90.00
_cell.angle_gamma   90.00
#
_symmetry.space_group_name_H-M   'P 1'
#
loop_
_entity.id
_entity.type
_entity.pdbx_description
1 polymer ?
#
loop_
_entity_poly.entity_id
_entity_poly.type
_entity_poly.pdbx_seq_one_letter_code
_entity_poly.pdbx_strand_id
1 'polypeptide(L)' 'MYRLRVDRLLDAAKVMGDKTGYAIARRTKIAESSVYRILGGKAQPDLISMLRIAEVYDVRIEGLMERIPEEAA' A
#
# COMPACT_ATOMS: atom_id res chain seq x y z
N MET A 1 13.97 8.24 5.29
CA MET A 1 13.24 7.03 4.83
C MET A 1 11.97 7.35 4.02
N TYR A 2 11.40 6.40 3.27
CA TYR A 2 10.05 6.51 2.68
C TYR A 2 9.06 5.59 3.41
N ARG A 3 7.79 5.99 3.49
CA ARG A 3 6.71 5.22 4.12
C ARG A 3 5.48 5.17 3.23
N LEU A 4 4.78 4.04 3.21
CA LEU A 4 3.46 3.92 2.59
C LEU A 4 2.43 4.76 3.34
N ARG A 5 1.72 5.57 2.57
CA ARG A 5 0.49 6.24 2.98
C ARG A 5 -0.70 5.30 2.87
N VAL A 6 -1.04 4.65 3.98
CA VAL A 6 -2.14 3.66 4.04
C VAL A 6 -3.48 4.30 3.67
N ASP A 7 -3.70 5.56 4.06
CA ASP A 7 -4.87 6.34 3.68
C ASP A 7 -5.03 6.43 2.15
N ARG A 8 -3.94 6.72 1.43
CA ARG A 8 -3.96 6.81 -0.04
C ARG A 8 -4.18 5.48 -0.71
N LEU A 9 -3.60 4.40 -0.17
CA LEU A 9 -3.88 3.05 -0.64
C LEU A 9 -5.37 2.72 -0.47
N LEU A 10 -5.95 3.03 0.68
CA LEU A 10 -7.37 2.78 0.95
C LEU A 10 -8.28 3.63 0.06
N ASP A 11 -7.93 4.89 -0.20
CA ASP A 11 -8.65 5.75 -1.15
C ASP A 11 -8.65 5.13 -2.56
N ALA A 12 -7.48 4.74 -3.07
CA ALA A 12 -7.35 4.11 -4.39
C ALA A 12 -8.11 2.77 -4.47
N ALA A 13 -7.99 1.94 -3.43
CA ALA A 13 -8.71 0.68 -3.32
C ALA A 13 -10.24 0.89 -3.34
N LYS A 14 -10.73 1.89 -2.60
CA LYS A 14 -12.15 2.22 -2.51
C LYS A 14 -12.72 2.69 -3.84
N VAL A 15 -11.98 3.49 -4.62
CA VAL A 15 -12.38 3.90 -5.98
C VAL A 15 -12.64 2.68 -6.87
N MET A 16 -11.84 1.62 -6.72
CA MET A 16 -11.98 0.37 -7.47
C MET A 16 -12.95 -0.64 -6.84
N GLY A 17 -13.66 -0.26 -5.78
CA GLY A 17 -14.65 -1.08 -5.09
C GLY A 17 -14.10 -2.01 -4.00
N ASP A 18 -12.80 -1.95 -3.70
CA ASP A 18 -12.17 -2.76 -2.67
C ASP A 18 -12.35 -2.10 -1.30
N LYS A 19 -13.21 -2.68 -0.46
CA LYS A 19 -13.58 -2.13 0.85
C LYS A 19 -12.94 -2.86 2.03
N THR A 20 -12.18 -3.93 1.78
CA THR A 20 -11.58 -4.78 2.82
C THR A 20 -10.15 -5.16 2.44
N GLY A 21 -9.32 -5.47 3.44
CA GLY A 21 -7.97 -5.99 3.22
C GLY A 21 -7.96 -7.28 2.38
N TYR A 22 -8.97 -8.12 2.54
CA TYR A 22 -9.19 -9.31 1.71
C TYR A 22 -9.38 -8.95 0.22
N ALA A 23 -10.21 -7.95 -0.10
CA ALA A 23 -10.42 -7.52 -1.49
C ALA A 23 -9.12 -7.00 -2.11
N ILE A 24 -8.36 -6.20 -1.34
CA ILE A 24 -7.05 -5.69 -1.75
C ILE A 24 -6.07 -6.84 -2.01
N ALA A 25 -5.98 -7.82 -1.11
CA ALA A 25 -5.12 -8.99 -1.28
C ALA A 25 -5.46 -9.79 -2.53
N ARG A 26 -6.76 -10.03 -2.76
CA ARG A 26 -7.25 -10.77 -3.93
C ARG A 26 -6.94 -10.07 -5.25
N ARG A 27 -7.05 -8.74 -5.28
CA ARG A 27 -6.79 -7.93 -6.48
C ARG A 27 -5.30 -7.77 -6.76
N THR A 28 -4.52 -7.38 -5.75
CA THR A 28 -3.07 -7.13 -5.86
C THR A 28 -2.21 -8.39 -5.90
N LYS A 29 -2.79 -9.56 -5.57
CA LYS A 29 -2.07 -10.84 -5.43
C LYS A 29 -0.95 -10.78 -4.38
N ILE A 30 -1.07 -9.87 -3.41
CA ILE A 30 -0.23 -9.85 -2.22
C ILE A 30 -0.85 -10.81 -1.19
N ALA A 31 -0.02 -11.54 -0.46
CA ALA A 31 -0.49 -12.42 0.60
C ALA A 31 -1.37 -11.65 1.60
N GLU A 32 -2.54 -12.19 1.93
CA GLU A 32 -3.52 -11.50 2.80
C GLU A 32 -2.92 -11.08 4.15
N SER A 33 -2.12 -11.94 4.76
CA SER A 33 -1.39 -11.62 6.00
C SER A 33 -0.39 -10.48 5.84
N SER A 34 0.20 -10.30 4.67
CA SER A 34 1.06 -9.15 4.36
C SER A 34 0.23 -7.89 4.17
N VAL A 35 -0.91 -7.97 3.47
CA VAL A 35 -1.83 -6.83 3.32
C VAL A 35 -2.30 -6.31 4.68
N TYR A 36 -2.75 -7.18 5.60
CA TYR A 36 -3.17 -6.72 6.93
C TYR A 36 -2.02 -6.13 7.75
N ARG A 37 -0.79 -6.65 7.63
CA ARG A 37 0.39 -6.04 8.28
C ARG A 37 0.71 -4.66 7.70
N ILE A 38 0.61 -4.50 6.38
CA ILE A 38 0.81 -3.23 5.68
C ILE A 38 -0.25 -2.21 6.11
N LEU A 39 -1.54 -2.58 6.03
CA LEU A 39 -2.65 -1.71 6.40
C LEU A 39 -2.62 -1.35 7.89
N GLY A 40 -2.12 -2.25 8.75
CA GLY A 40 -1.93 -1.99 10.17
C GLY A 40 -0.63 -1.26 10.52
N GLY A 41 0.16 -0.81 9.54
CA GLY A 41 1.43 -0.12 9.76
C GLY A 41 2.55 -0.98 10.38
N LYS A 42 2.34 -2.30 10.49
CA LYS A 42 3.30 -3.27 11.06
C LYS A 42 4.39 -3.69 10.08
N ALA A 43 4.22 -3.41 8.80
CA ALA A 43 5.19 -3.70 7.76
C ALA A 43 5.14 -2.66 6.65
N GLN A 44 6.29 -2.41 6.02
CA GLN A 44 6.34 -1.69 4.74
C GLN A 44 6.25 -2.72 3.60
N PRO A 45 5.52 -2.42 2.51
CA PRO A 45 5.56 -3.24 1.31
C PRO A 45 6.95 -3.17 0.68
N ASP A 46 7.42 -4.30 0.14
CA ASP A 46 8.59 -4.30 -0.73
C ASP A 46 8.28 -3.65 -2.09
N LEU A 47 9.31 -3.43 -2.90
CA LEU A 47 9.18 -2.79 -4.21
C LEU A 47 8.24 -3.56 -5.15
N ILE A 48 8.27 -4.90 -5.13
CA ILE A 48 7.42 -5.73 -5.99
C ILE A 48 5.95 -5.57 -5.62
N SER A 49 5.66 -5.57 -4.32
CA SER A 49 4.32 -5.32 -3.78
C SER A 49 3.84 -3.92 -4.12
N MET A 50 4.72 -2.91 -4.05
CA MET A 50 4.39 -1.54 -4.45
C MET A 50 4.08 -1.41 -5.93
N LEU A 51 4.87 -2.05 -6.80
CA LEU A 51 4.61 -2.06 -8.25
C LEU A 51 3.28 -2.72 -8.58
N ARG A 52 2.94 -3.84 -7.92
CA ARG A 52 1.64 -4.50 -8.09
C ARG A 52 0.48 -3.61 -7.66
N ILE A 53 0.61 -2.94 -6.52
CA ILE A 53 -0.40 -2.00 -6.02
C ILE A 53 -0.60 -0.86 -7.03
N ALA A 54 0.49 -0.28 -7.52
CA ALA A 54 0.48 0.82 -8.48
C ALA A 54 -0.19 0.42 -9.80
N GLU A 55 0.18 -0.73 -10.36
CA GLU A 55 -0.41 -1.28 -11.59
C GLU A 55 -1.90 -1.56 -11.43
N VAL A 56 -2.29 -2.25 -10.35
CA VAL A 56 -3.68 -2.71 -10.16
C VAL A 56 -4.66 -1.59 -9.87
N TYR A 57 -4.21 -0.53 -9.20
CA TYR A 57 -5.05 0.63 -8.87
C TYR A 57 -4.83 1.82 -9.80
N ASP A 58 -4.00 1.69 -10.83
CA ASP A 58 -3.67 2.75 -11.79
C ASP A 58 -3.21 4.05 -11.10
N VAL A 59 -2.27 3.90 -10.16
CA VAL A 59 -1.71 5.01 -9.39
C VAL A 59 -0.18 5.03 -9.46
N ARG A 60 0.39 6.22 -9.41
CA ARG A 60 1.85 6.38 -9.32
C ARG A 60 2.33 6.05 -7.91
N ILE A 61 3.47 5.35 -7.79
CA ILE A 61 4.08 4.98 -6.50
C ILE A 61 4.35 6.22 -5.64
N GLU A 62 4.77 7.33 -6.25
CA GLU A 62 5.04 8.60 -5.57
C GLU A 62 3.78 9.20 -4.93
N GLY A 63 2.58 8.85 -5.42
CA GLY A 63 1.32 9.23 -4.79
C GLY A 63 0.97 8.42 -3.55
N LEU A 64 1.58 7.24 -3.40
CA LEU A 64 1.38 6.32 -2.28
C LEU A 64 2.49 6.39 -1.23
N MET A 65 3.63 7.00 -1.54
CA MET A 65 4.79 7.04 -0.66
C MET A 65 5.03 8.46 -0.16
N GLU A 66 5.26 8.62 1.14
CA GLU A 66 5.70 9.87 1.74
C GLU A 66 7.18 9.78 2.14
N ARG A 67 7.93 10.86 1.90
CA ARG A 67 9.28 11.00 2.43
C ARG A 67 9.18 11.43 3.88
N ILE A 68 9.77 10.64 4.76
CA ILE A 68 9.87 10.95 6.19
C ILE A 68 11.30 11.40 6.47
N PRO A 69 11.48 12.57 7.12
CA PRO A 69 12.77 12.96 7.64
C PRO A 69 13.33 11.84 8.51
N GLU A 70 14.57 11.44 8.26
CA GLU A 70 15.28 10.70 9.30
C GLU A 70 15.50 11.68 10.45
N GLU A 71 14.90 11.41 11.60
CA GLU A 71 15.34 12.07 12.83
C GLU A 71 16.84 11.76 12.95
N ALA A 72 17.64 12.82 13.09
CA ALA A 72 19.06 12.67 13.36
C ALA A 72 19.20 11.80 14.62
N ALA A 73 19.82 10.64 14.45
CA ALA A 73 20.06 9.65 15.50
C ALA A 73 20.82 10.24 16.70
#